data_AF-A0A855NBY7-F1
#
_entry.id   AF-A0A855NBY7-F1
#
_cell.length_a   1.000
_cell.length_b   1.000
_cell.length_c   1.000
_cell.angle_alpha   90.00
_cell.angle_beta   90.00
_cell.angle_gamma   90.00
#
_symmetry.space_group_name_H-M   'P 1'
#
loop_
_entity.id
_entity.type
_entity.pdbx_description
1 polymer ?
#
loop_
_entity_poly.entity_id
_entity_poly.type
_entity_poly.pdbx_seq_one_letter_code
_entity_poly.pdbx_strand_id
1 'polypeptide(L)'
;MKKGFTMIELVFVIVILGILASLAVPKLAATRDDAEAAKAAVEMKDVITQFTAYYTVNGTFKPTNGTSATNTSTNGTISEDDMKKISATYEEAAKRPGNNWTKCVKFTLNNGDNTNPASIKVAKADSSANSSFCSAVRGTQAYKDWSTMTNGIQVGGSGIFKEETTTK
;
A
#
# COMPACT_ATOMS: atom_id res chain seq x y z
N MET A 1 37.03 40.15 31.40
CA MET A 1 37.67 38.85 31.14
C MET A 1 36.60 37.88 30.69
N LYS A 2 36.66 37.37 29.45
CA LYS A 2 35.68 36.38 28.98
C LYS A 2 36.08 35.02 29.56
N LYS A 3 35.22 34.39 30.37
CA LYS A 3 35.41 32.99 30.79
C LYS A 3 35.24 32.12 29.54
N GLY A 4 36.33 31.47 29.13
CA GLY A 4 36.30 30.48 28.04
C GLY A 4 35.70 29.18 28.52
N PHE A 5 35.03 28.46 27.62
CA PHE A 5 34.57 27.10 27.85
C PHE A 5 35.79 26.19 28.01
N THR A 6 35.81 25.31 29.01
CA THR A 6 36.96 24.42 29.22
C THR A 6 36.91 23.26 28.21
N MET A 7 38.09 22.76 27.80
CA MET A 7 38.13 21.58 26.93
C MET A 7 37.46 20.36 27.58
N ILE A 8 37.56 20.23 28.91
CA ILE A 8 36.97 19.11 29.63
C ILE A 8 35.45 19.15 29.67
N GLU A 9 34.84 20.34 29.76
CA GLU A 9 33.38 20.49 29.62
C GLU A 9 32.90 20.03 28.24
N LEU A 10 33.66 20.36 27.19
CA LEU A 10 33.29 19.98 25.82
C LEU A 10 33.36 18.46 25.62
N VAL A 11 34.39 17.82 26.17
CA VAL A 11 34.55 16.36 26.12
C VAL A 11 33.42 15.64 26.88
N PHE A 12 33.03 16.13 28.05
CA PHE A 12 31.94 15.51 28.82
C PHE A 12 30.59 15.60 28.08
N VAL A 13 30.33 16.73 27.42
CA VAL A 13 29.11 16.93 26.62
C VAL A 13 29.02 15.95 25.44
N ILE A 14 30.09 15.77 24.67
CA ILE A 14 30.05 14.85 23.52
C ILE A 14 29.91 13.38 23.95
N VAL A 15 30.47 13.01 25.11
CA VAL A 15 30.33 11.66 25.66
C VAL A 15 28.87 11.38 26.04
N ILE A 16 28.22 12.31 26.75
CA ILE A 16 26.80 12.17 27.11
C ILE A 16 25.93 12.11 25.85
N LEU A 17 26.16 13.01 24.87
CA LEU A 17 25.43 12.99 23.60
C LEU A 17 25.64 11.68 22.84
N GLY A 18 26.85 11.10 22.86
CA GLY A 18 27.12 9.80 22.25
C GLY A 18 26.32 8.66 22.87
N ILE A 19 26.24 8.61 24.22
CA ILE A 19 25.45 7.59 24.93
C ILE A 19 23.97 7.74 24.59
N LEU A 20 23.41 8.94 24.69
CA LEU A 20 22.00 9.19 24.38
C LEU A 20 21.65 8.90 22.91
N ALA A 21 22.54 9.26 21.97
CA ALA A 21 22.35 8.99 20.55
C ALA A 21 22.28 7.49 20.25
N SER A 22 23.15 6.67 20.87
CA SER A 22 23.17 5.23 20.62
C SER A 22 21.86 4.52 21.00
N LEU A 23 21.16 4.99 22.03
CA LEU A 23 19.86 4.47 22.43
C LEU A 23 18.71 5.00 21.57
N ALA A 24 18.80 6.26 21.11
CA ALA A 24 17.74 6.92 20.37
C ALA A 24 17.66 6.47 18.90
N VAL A 25 18.80 6.27 18.23
CA VAL A 25 18.87 5.93 16.79
C VAL A 25 18.08 4.68 16.40
N PRO A 26 18.19 3.51 17.07
CA PRO A 26 17.47 2.31 16.64
C PRO A 26 15.95 2.47 16.77
N LYS A 27 15.48 3.18 17.80
CA LYS A 27 14.05 3.45 18.00
C LYS A 27 13.49 4.37 16.91
N LEU A 28 14.24 5.41 16.54
CA LEU A 28 13.85 6.33 15.48
C LEU A 28 13.77 5.64 14.12
N ALA A 29 14.69 4.71 13.81
CA ALA A 29 14.64 3.95 12.56
C ALA A 29 13.35 3.12 12.44
N ALA A 30 12.99 2.37 13.49
CA ALA A 30 11.76 1.57 13.50
C ALA A 30 10.49 2.44 13.41
N THR A 31 10.45 3.57 14.14
CA THR A 31 9.28 4.47 14.11
C THR A 31 9.08 5.12 12.74
N ARG A 32 10.16 5.37 11.98
CA ARG A 32 10.06 5.89 10.61
C ARG A 32 9.45 4.88 9.66
N ASP A 33 9.89 3.62 9.71
CA ASP A 33 9.32 2.55 8.90
C ASP A 33 7.83 2.33 9.24
N ASP A 34 7.46 2.37 10.53
CA ASP A 34 6.07 2.25 10.98
C ASP A 34 5.20 3.43 10.50
N ALA A 35 5.73 4.66 10.56
CA ALA A 35 5.01 5.84 10.07
C ALA A 35 4.80 5.79 8.55
N GLU A 36 5.80 5.34 7.80
CA GLU A 36 5.69 5.15 6.35
C GLU A 36 4.71 4.01 6.00
N ALA A 37 4.68 2.93 6.79
CA ALA A 37 3.71 1.86 6.63
C ALA A 37 2.26 2.32 6.94
N ALA A 38 2.08 3.17 7.95
CA ALA A 38 0.78 3.77 8.25
C ALA A 38 0.29 4.68 7.09
N LYS A 39 1.20 5.47 6.51
CA LYS A 39 0.92 6.27 5.31
C LYS A 39 0.51 5.37 4.13
N ALA A 40 1.25 4.29 3.90
CA ALA A 40 0.92 3.32 2.85
C ALA A 40 -0.48 2.73 3.04
N ALA A 41 -0.89 2.41 4.28
CA ALA A 41 -2.25 1.92 4.54
C ALA A 41 -3.35 2.94 4.18
N VAL A 42 -3.12 4.24 4.41
CA VAL A 42 -4.07 5.30 4.00
C VAL A 42 -4.14 5.40 2.48
N GLU A 43 -3.00 5.37 1.80
CA GLU A 43 -2.95 5.41 0.33
C GLU A 43 -3.59 4.17 -0.30
N MET A 44 -3.39 2.99 0.29
CA MET A 44 -4.06 1.77 -0.17
C MET A 44 -5.59 1.87 -0.04
N LYS A 45 -6.10 2.46 1.06
CA LYS A 45 -7.53 2.74 1.22
C LYS A 45 -8.03 3.67 0.12
N ASP A 46 -7.32 4.76 -0.12
CA ASP A 46 -7.66 5.74 -1.14
C ASP A 46 -7.65 5.12 -2.55
N VAL A 47 -6.65 4.30 -2.87
CA VAL A 47 -6.57 3.54 -4.13
C VAL A 47 -7.78 2.63 -4.32
N ILE A 48 -8.18 1.87 -3.29
CA ILE A 48 -9.38 1.02 -3.34
C ILE A 48 -10.63 1.87 -3.59
N THR A 49 -10.78 2.99 -2.87
CA THR A 49 -11.91 3.90 -3.07
C THR A 49 -11.96 4.45 -4.49
N GLN A 50 -10.82 4.83 -5.07
CA GLN A 50 -10.73 5.29 -6.45
C GLN A 50 -11.09 4.19 -7.46
N PHE A 51 -10.63 2.96 -7.24
CA PHE A 51 -11.02 1.81 -8.07
C PHE A 51 -12.53 1.55 -8.00
N THR A 52 -13.11 1.50 -6.80
CA THR A 52 -14.55 1.31 -6.61
C THR A 52 -15.36 2.45 -7.24
N ALA A 53 -14.93 3.69 -7.07
CA ALA A 53 -15.60 4.85 -7.67
C ALA A 53 -15.53 4.79 -9.21
N TYR A 54 -14.38 4.43 -9.78
CA TYR A 54 -14.21 4.28 -11.21
C TYR A 54 -15.12 3.20 -11.80
N TYR A 55 -15.21 2.03 -11.15
CA TYR A 55 -16.12 0.97 -11.57
C TYR A 55 -17.59 1.39 -11.45
N THR A 56 -17.93 2.15 -10.41
CA THR A 56 -19.30 2.66 -10.22
C THR A 56 -19.74 3.60 -11.35
N VAL A 57 -18.82 4.43 -11.86
CA VAL A 57 -19.11 5.38 -12.94
C VAL A 57 -19.06 4.72 -14.33
N ASN A 58 -18.07 3.87 -14.58
CA ASN A 58 -17.81 3.32 -15.91
C ASN A 58 -18.38 1.91 -16.14
N GLY A 59 -18.82 1.22 -15.08
CA GLY A 59 -19.26 -0.18 -15.14
C GLY A 59 -18.15 -1.19 -15.47
N THR A 60 -16.91 -0.72 -15.57
CA THR A 60 -15.73 -1.52 -15.88
C THR A 60 -14.50 -0.85 -15.28
N PHE A 61 -13.50 -1.64 -14.93
CA PHE A 61 -12.16 -1.21 -14.58
C PHE A 61 -11.25 -1.01 -15.81
N LYS A 62 -11.76 -1.12 -17.04
CA LYS A 62 -10.95 -0.86 -18.25
C LYS A 62 -10.99 0.64 -18.61
N PRO A 63 -9.87 1.36 -18.61
CA PRO A 63 -9.82 2.75 -19.06
C PRO A 63 -10.06 2.88 -20.57
N THR A 64 -10.94 3.80 -20.97
CA THR A 64 -11.42 3.92 -22.38
C THR A 64 -10.54 4.81 -23.26
N ASN A 65 -9.53 5.51 -22.72
CA ASN A 65 -8.74 6.49 -23.48
C ASN A 65 -7.32 6.01 -23.79
N GLY A 66 -7.08 5.67 -25.06
CA GLY A 66 -5.76 5.75 -25.71
C GLY A 66 -5.09 4.43 -26.08
N THR A 67 -5.29 4.03 -27.34
CA THR A 67 -4.43 3.24 -28.24
C THR A 67 -3.62 2.05 -27.71
N SER A 68 -3.85 0.92 -28.38
CA SER A 68 -3.15 -0.36 -28.30
C SER A 68 -3.40 -1.21 -27.06
N ALA A 69 -4.45 -2.01 -27.23
CA ALA A 69 -4.46 -3.39 -26.78
C ALA A 69 -3.10 -4.06 -27.08
N THR A 70 -2.32 -4.31 -26.04
CA THR A 70 -1.78 -5.67 -25.90
C THR A 70 -2.79 -6.41 -25.04
N ASN A 71 -3.66 -7.16 -25.71
CA ASN A 71 -4.55 -8.12 -25.07
C ASN A 71 -3.71 -9.12 -24.26
N THR A 72 -3.54 -8.85 -22.97
CA THR A 72 -3.20 -9.85 -21.95
C THR A 72 -4.16 -9.78 -20.77
N SER A 73 -5.39 -9.30 -20.99
CA SER A 73 -6.52 -9.61 -20.11
C SER A 73 -6.94 -11.06 -20.37
N THR A 74 -6.14 -12.01 -19.92
CA THR A 74 -6.62 -13.36 -19.69
C THR A 74 -7.57 -13.29 -18.47
N ASN A 75 -8.84 -13.59 -18.68
CA ASN A 75 -9.88 -13.69 -17.64
C ASN A 75 -10.15 -12.41 -16.83
N GLY A 76 -10.58 -11.34 -17.49
CA GLY A 76 -11.21 -10.17 -16.84
C GLY A 76 -10.31 -9.37 -15.88
N THR A 77 -9.02 -9.69 -15.82
CA THR A 77 -8.05 -9.05 -14.93
C THR A 77 -7.39 -7.86 -15.62
N ILE A 78 -7.28 -6.74 -14.91
CA ILE A 78 -6.73 -5.48 -15.45
C ILE A 78 -5.22 -5.44 -15.31
N SER A 79 -4.55 -4.83 -16.30
CA SER A 79 -3.10 -4.62 -16.29
C SER A 79 -2.69 -3.56 -15.28
N GLU A 80 -1.44 -3.62 -14.80
CA GLU A 80 -0.92 -2.62 -13.86
C GLU A 80 -0.87 -1.21 -14.47
N ASP A 81 -0.66 -1.09 -15.77
CA ASP A 81 -0.65 0.21 -16.45
C ASP A 81 -2.03 0.82 -16.56
N ASP A 82 -3.06 0.00 -16.69
CA ASP A 82 -4.45 0.47 -16.63
C ASP A 82 -4.84 0.88 -15.22
N MET A 83 -4.35 0.19 -14.18
CA MET A 83 -4.56 0.57 -12.79
C MET A 83 -3.96 1.94 -12.46
N LYS A 84 -2.78 2.26 -13.01
CA LYS A 84 -2.18 3.60 -12.88
C LYS A 84 -3.05 4.69 -13.50
N LYS A 85 -3.74 4.40 -14.61
CA LYS A 85 -4.67 5.36 -15.25
C LYS A 85 -5.94 5.60 -14.43
N ILE A 86 -6.36 4.62 -13.63
CA ILE A 86 -7.56 4.73 -12.79
C ILE A 86 -7.26 5.48 -11.50
N SER A 87 -6.09 5.25 -10.90
CA SER A 87 -5.72 5.84 -9.62
C SER A 87 -4.42 6.62 -9.72
N ALA A 88 -4.53 7.95 -9.60
CA ALA A 88 -3.38 8.83 -9.48
C ALA A 88 -2.55 8.50 -8.23
N THR A 89 -3.20 8.10 -7.14
CA THR A 89 -2.51 7.67 -5.91
C THR A 89 -1.66 6.42 -6.14
N TYR A 90 -2.16 5.45 -6.91
CA TYR A 90 -1.41 4.25 -7.28
C TYR A 90 -0.22 4.60 -8.18
N GLU A 91 -0.42 5.49 -9.16
CA GLU A 91 0.65 5.95 -10.06
C GLU A 91 1.78 6.66 -9.29
N GLU A 92 1.42 7.59 -8.41
CA GLU A 92 2.38 8.36 -7.62
C GLU A 92 3.08 7.49 -6.57
N ALA A 93 2.40 6.49 -6.01
CA ALA A 93 3.04 5.50 -5.15
C ALA A 93 4.06 4.65 -5.93
N ALA A 94 3.72 4.19 -7.14
CA ALA A 94 4.57 3.34 -7.95
C ALA A 94 5.89 4.02 -8.38
N LYS A 95 5.90 5.35 -8.52
CA LYS A 95 7.11 6.13 -8.89
C LYS A 95 8.09 6.37 -7.73
N ARG A 96 7.73 6.08 -6.48
CA ARG A 96 8.54 6.47 -5.33
C ARG A 96 9.88 5.71 -5.25
N PRO A 97 11.00 6.41 -5.04
CA PRO A 97 12.27 5.78 -4.71
C PRO A 97 12.25 5.25 -3.27
N GLY A 98 12.91 4.12 -3.02
CA GLY A 98 13.01 3.52 -1.69
C GLY A 98 11.76 2.74 -1.27
N ASN A 99 11.17 3.13 -0.13
CA ASN A 99 10.02 2.46 0.49
C ASN A 99 8.75 2.68 -0.35
N ASN A 100 8.50 1.74 -1.26
CA ASN A 100 7.39 1.76 -2.19
C ASN A 100 6.45 0.57 -1.91
N TRP A 101 5.26 0.88 -1.41
CA TRP A 101 4.30 -0.15 -1.01
C TRP A 101 3.71 -0.93 -2.18
N THR A 102 3.74 -0.39 -3.42
CA THR A 102 3.24 -1.11 -4.61
C THR A 102 4.10 -2.34 -4.93
N LYS A 103 5.34 -2.39 -4.42
CA LYS A 103 6.22 -3.57 -4.49
C LYS A 103 5.94 -4.59 -3.38
N CYS A 104 5.25 -4.17 -2.31
CA CYS A 104 4.92 -5.03 -1.17
C CYS A 104 3.56 -5.70 -1.34
N VAL A 105 2.63 -5.03 -2.00
CA VAL A 105 1.22 -5.41 -2.13
C VAL A 105 0.80 -5.38 -3.60
N LYS A 106 0.18 -6.47 -4.06
CA LYS A 106 -0.38 -6.60 -5.40
C LYS A 106 -1.89 -6.41 -5.35
N PHE A 107 -2.39 -5.46 -6.12
CA PHE A 107 -3.80 -5.30 -6.39
C PHE A 107 -4.16 -6.06 -7.67
N THR A 108 -5.29 -6.76 -7.67
CA THR A 108 -5.83 -7.46 -8.83
C THR A 108 -7.28 -7.04 -9.01
N LEU A 109 -7.56 -6.27 -10.06
CA LEU A 109 -8.92 -5.86 -10.41
C LEU A 109 -9.49 -6.87 -11.39
N ASN A 110 -10.66 -7.42 -11.07
CA ASN A 110 -11.42 -8.29 -11.96
C ASN A 110 -12.75 -7.60 -12.32
N ASN A 111 -13.04 -7.50 -13.61
CA ASN A 111 -14.25 -6.83 -14.14
C ASN A 111 -15.57 -7.55 -13.89
N GLY A 112 -15.52 -8.74 -13.30
CA GLY A 112 -16.66 -9.62 -13.19
C GLY A 112 -17.05 -10.21 -14.54
N ASP A 113 -17.70 -11.36 -14.48
CA ASP A 113 -18.35 -12.01 -15.61
C ASP A 113 -19.77 -12.42 -15.17
N ASN A 114 -20.50 -13.17 -16.00
CA ASN A 114 -21.86 -13.60 -15.66
C ASN A 114 -21.93 -14.54 -14.45
N THR A 115 -20.79 -15.02 -13.93
CA THR A 115 -20.66 -16.01 -12.86
C THR A 115 -19.98 -15.42 -11.61
N ASN A 116 -19.06 -14.47 -11.80
CA ASN A 116 -18.24 -13.86 -10.76
C ASN A 116 -18.48 -12.34 -10.70
N PRO A 117 -18.79 -11.76 -9.53
CA PRO A 117 -18.89 -10.32 -9.40
C PRO A 117 -17.52 -9.65 -9.62
N ALA A 118 -17.55 -8.39 -10.06
CA ALA A 118 -16.33 -7.61 -10.14
C ALA A 118 -15.71 -7.46 -8.75
N SER A 119 -14.40 -7.64 -8.67
CA SER A 119 -13.70 -7.74 -7.40
C SER A 119 -12.33 -7.08 -7.43
N ILE A 120 -11.94 -6.54 -6.29
CA ILE A 120 -10.61 -6.00 -6.01
C ILE A 120 -9.95 -6.96 -5.03
N LYS A 121 -8.95 -7.71 -5.47
CA LYS A 121 -8.16 -8.60 -4.61
C LYS A 121 -6.86 -7.93 -4.20
N VAL A 122 -6.51 -8.08 -2.94
CA VAL A 122 -5.26 -7.58 -2.36
C VAL A 122 -4.43 -8.79 -1.95
N ALA A 123 -3.24 -8.92 -2.52
CA ALA A 123 -2.35 -10.05 -2.24
C ALA A 123 -0.93 -9.56 -1.95
N LYS A 124 -0.09 -10.46 -1.44
CA LYS A 124 1.35 -10.23 -1.33
C LYS A 124 1.95 -10.13 -2.73
N ALA A 125 2.84 -9.16 -2.94
CA ALA A 125 3.69 -9.12 -4.13
C ALA A 125 4.95 -9.99 -3.94
N ASP A 126 5.29 -10.79 -4.95
CA ASP A 126 6.33 -11.84 -4.86
C ASP A 126 7.77 -11.30 -4.84
N SER A 127 8.02 -10.12 -5.44
CA SER A 127 9.37 -9.64 -5.75
C SER A 127 10.03 -8.75 -4.68
N SER A 128 9.33 -8.42 -3.58
CA SER A 128 9.88 -7.62 -2.47
C SER A 128 9.37 -8.13 -1.12
N ALA A 129 9.54 -9.43 -0.89
CA ALA A 129 8.95 -10.09 0.27
C ALA A 129 9.61 -9.73 1.62
N ASN A 130 10.86 -9.23 1.62
CA ASN A 130 11.76 -9.31 2.79
C ASN A 130 12.31 -7.95 3.30
N SER A 131 11.74 -6.80 2.94
CA SER A 131 12.13 -5.52 3.57
C SER A 131 11.36 -5.29 4.88
N SER A 132 12.00 -4.64 5.87
CA SER A 132 11.37 -4.21 7.14
C SER A 132 10.08 -3.42 6.90
N PHE A 133 10.13 -2.54 5.90
CA PHE A 133 9.00 -1.78 5.41
C PHE A 133 7.86 -2.67 4.89
N CYS A 134 8.12 -3.65 4.02
CA CYS A 134 7.05 -4.51 3.51
C CYS A 134 6.42 -5.38 4.61
N SER A 135 7.19 -5.80 5.62
CA SER A 135 6.60 -6.45 6.80
C SER A 135 5.73 -5.51 7.62
N ALA A 136 6.12 -4.24 7.78
CA ALA A 136 5.33 -3.23 8.47
C ALA A 136 4.03 -2.93 7.72
N VAL A 137 4.08 -2.74 6.39
CA VAL A 137 2.91 -2.51 5.54
C VAL A 137 1.92 -3.68 5.63
N ARG A 138 2.40 -4.93 5.52
CA ARG A 138 1.54 -6.12 5.63
C ARG A 138 1.09 -6.41 7.08
N GLY A 139 1.77 -5.80 8.06
CA GLY A 139 1.39 -5.84 9.47
C GLY A 139 0.17 -4.98 9.78
N THR A 140 -0.14 -3.99 8.94
CA THR A 140 -1.30 -3.10 9.10
C THR A 140 -2.62 -3.87 9.07
N GLN A 141 -3.58 -3.44 9.89
CA GLN A 141 -4.89 -4.10 9.97
C GLN A 141 -5.61 -4.09 8.62
N ALA A 142 -5.52 -2.96 7.90
CA ALA A 142 -6.14 -2.82 6.58
C ALA A 142 -5.68 -3.89 5.58
N TYR A 143 -4.36 -4.15 5.51
CA TYR A 143 -3.84 -5.20 4.63
C TYR A 143 -4.36 -6.58 5.05
N LYS A 144 -4.34 -6.88 6.36
CA LYS A 144 -4.80 -8.17 6.87
C LYS A 144 -6.25 -8.43 6.49
N ASP A 145 -7.12 -7.45 6.73
CA ASP A 145 -8.55 -7.55 6.45
C ASP A 145 -8.81 -7.81 4.95
N TRP A 146 -8.11 -7.13 4.05
CA TRP A 146 -8.32 -7.34 2.61
C TRP A 146 -7.63 -8.58 2.05
N SER A 147 -6.52 -9.00 2.65
CA SER A 147 -5.75 -10.17 2.20
C SER A 147 -6.42 -11.50 2.54
N THR A 148 -7.28 -11.53 3.57
CA THR A 148 -8.03 -12.72 3.99
C THR A 148 -9.34 -12.90 3.22
N MET A 149 -9.80 -11.88 2.47
CA MET A 149 -11.03 -11.96 1.67
C MET A 149 -10.81 -12.88 0.45
N THR A 150 -11.35 -14.11 0.51
CA THR A 150 -11.25 -15.10 -0.55
C THR A 150 -11.80 -14.59 -1.90
N ASN A 151 -12.89 -13.81 -1.83
CA ASN A 151 -13.56 -13.25 -3.00
C ASN A 151 -13.12 -11.82 -3.33
N GLY A 152 -12.21 -11.23 -2.54
CA GLY A 152 -11.85 -9.82 -2.62
C GLY A 152 -13.00 -8.88 -2.28
N ILE A 153 -12.75 -7.58 -2.44
CA ILE A 153 -13.76 -6.53 -2.25
C ILE A 153 -14.64 -6.50 -3.49
N GLN A 154 -15.91 -6.87 -3.35
CA GLN A 154 -16.85 -6.90 -4.46
C GLN A 154 -17.34 -5.49 -4.80
N VAL A 155 -17.39 -5.17 -6.10
CA VAL A 155 -17.84 -3.87 -6.59
C VAL A 155 -18.93 -4.07 -7.65
N GLY A 156 -20.16 -3.60 -7.39
CA GLY A 156 -21.29 -3.71 -8.32
C GLY A 156 -21.92 -5.12 -8.45
N GLY A 157 -23.14 -5.15 -9.00
CA GLY A 157 -24.00 -6.35 -9.09
C GLY A 157 -24.64 -6.75 -7.75
N SER A 158 -25.55 -7.74 -7.76
CA SER A 158 -26.43 -8.17 -6.65
C SER A 158 -25.75 -8.59 -5.31
N GLY A 159 -24.46 -8.30 -5.12
CA GLY A 159 -23.70 -8.50 -3.89
C GLY A 159 -23.80 -7.35 -2.87
N ILE A 160 -24.39 -6.18 -3.20
CA ILE A 160 -24.66 -5.11 -2.20
C ILE A 160 -25.55 -5.61 -1.03
N PHE A 161 -26.26 -6.73 -1.19
CA PHE A 161 -27.10 -7.34 -0.17
C PHE A 161 -26.76 -8.80 0.17
N LYS A 162 -25.58 -9.33 -0.20
CA LYS A 162 -25.20 -10.66 0.27
C LYS A 162 -24.56 -10.54 1.65
N GLU A 163 -25.41 -10.70 2.66
CA GLU A 163 -25.04 -11.00 4.03
C GLU A 163 -23.95 -12.08 4.03
N GLU A 164 -22.81 -11.80 4.65
CA GLU A 164 -21.79 -12.82 4.92
C GLU A 164 -22.40 -13.84 5.89
N THR A 165 -22.89 -14.97 5.36
CA THR A 165 -23.03 -16.18 6.19
C THR A 165 -21.63 -16.64 6.55
N THR A 166 -21.16 -16.13 7.68
CA THR A 166 -20.03 -16.65 8.46
C THR A 166 -20.40 -18.05 8.92
N THR A 167 -19.96 -19.07 8.19
CA THR A 167 -19.98 -20.43 8.72
C THR A 167 -18.77 -20.59 9.64
N LYS A 168 -19.05 -20.77 10.92
CA LYS A 168 -18.13 -21.17 11.99
C LYS A 168 -17.25 -22.36 11.62
#